data_AF-A0A3M3L903-F1
#
_entry.id   AF-A0A3M3L903-F1
#
_cell.length_a   1.000
_cell.length_b   1.000
_cell.length_c   1.000
_cell.angle_alpha   90.00
_cell.angle_beta   90.00
_cell.angle_gamma   90.00
#
_symmetry.space_group_name_H-M   'P 1'
#
loop_
_entity.id
_entity.type
_entity.pdbx_description
1 polymer ?
#
loop_
_entity_poly.entity_id
_entity_poly.type
_entity_poly.pdbx_seq_one_letter_code
_entity_poly.pdbx_strand_id
1 'polypeptide(L)'
;QVQGARGPQVIMNTRDHGTDGLLAVMDIAPIYSSVEVRQIHAYLLKQHGEQAMLDAEKQRDRHLDELTRQAKAYAEGRLGNVATKTFRLH
;
A
#
# COMPACT_ATOMS: atom_id res chain seq x y z
N GLN A 1 -13.13 12.40 1.66
CA GLN A 1 -13.16 11.58 2.88
C GLN A 1 -12.43 10.25 2.72
N VAL A 2 -11.93 9.70 3.83
CA VAL A 2 -11.31 8.35 3.87
C VAL A 2 -12.41 7.31 3.76
N GLN A 3 -12.24 6.32 2.88
CA GLN A 3 -13.19 5.22 2.68
C GLN A 3 -12.71 3.89 3.26
N GLY A 4 -11.40 3.70 3.43
CA GLY A 4 -10.81 2.45 3.92
C GLY A 4 -9.32 2.37 3.65
N ALA A 5 -8.76 1.17 3.73
CA ALA A 5 -7.37 0.88 3.40
C ALA A 5 -7.26 -0.43 2.60
N ARG A 6 -6.22 -0.54 1.76
CA ARG A 6 -5.88 -1.74 0.99
C ARG A 6 -4.37 -1.89 0.94
N GLY A 7 -3.85 -2.94 1.60
CA GLY A 7 -2.40 -3.08 1.80
C GLY A 7 -1.83 -1.82 2.45
N PRO A 8 -0.69 -1.29 1.98
CA PRO A 8 -0.07 -0.08 2.53
C PRO A 8 -0.74 1.23 2.10
N GLN A 9 -1.89 1.19 1.41
CA GLN A 9 -2.54 2.37 0.83
C GLN A 9 -3.84 2.72 1.55
N VAL A 10 -4.11 4.01 1.72
CA VAL A 10 -5.40 4.54 2.22
C VAL A 10 -6.27 4.94 1.02
N ILE A 11 -7.52 4.48 1.00
CA ILE A 11 -8.48 4.83 -0.04
C ILE A 11 -9.18 6.13 0.36
N MET A 12 -9.11 7.13 -0.51
CA MET A 12 -9.74 8.43 -0.31
C MET A 12 -10.62 8.82 -1.50
N ASN A 13 -11.74 9.46 -1.23
CA ASN A 13 -12.58 10.11 -2.25
C ASN A 13 -12.61 11.62 -2.00
N THR A 14 -12.58 12.43 -3.05
CA THR A 14 -12.66 13.90 -2.96
C THR A 14 -14.09 14.42 -2.83
N ARG A 15 -15.11 13.58 -3.10
CA ARG A 15 -16.52 13.94 -2.96
C ARG A 15 -17.05 13.63 -1.55
N ASP A 16 -18.06 14.40 -1.16
CA ASP A 16 -18.87 14.30 0.06
C ASP A 16 -19.95 13.21 -0.02
N HIS A 17 -20.17 12.64 -1.21
CA HIS A 17 -21.05 11.50 -1.46
C HIS A 17 -20.26 10.34 -2.08
N GLY A 18 -20.66 9.10 -1.75
CA GLY A 18 -20.02 7.89 -2.24
C GLY A 18 -20.33 7.68 -3.72
N THR A 19 -19.31 7.79 -4.56
CA THR A 19 -19.31 7.06 -5.84
C THR A 19 -18.86 5.63 -5.54
N ASP A 20 -19.48 4.63 -6.16
CA ASP A 20 -18.99 3.23 -6.26
C ASP A 20 -17.69 3.21 -7.08
N GLY A 21 -16.67 3.91 -6.57
CA GLY A 21 -15.45 4.24 -7.29
C GLY A 21 -14.67 2.97 -7.56
N LEU A 22 -14.65 2.53 -8.82
CA LEU A 22 -13.73 1.53 -9.30
C LEU A 22 -12.31 2.01 -9.00
N LEU A 23 -11.63 1.32 -8.07
CA LEU A 23 -10.22 1.56 -7.80
C LEU A 23 -9.41 0.82 -8.88
N ALA A 24 -8.81 1.57 -9.80
CA ALA A 24 -7.90 0.98 -10.77
C ALA A 24 -6.67 0.41 -10.05
N VAL A 25 -6.52 -0.92 -10.12
CA VAL A 25 -5.33 -1.61 -9.62
C VAL A 25 -4.45 -1.90 -10.81
N MET A 26 -3.24 -1.34 -10.82
CA MET A 26 -2.24 -1.65 -11.84
C MET A 26 -1.70 -3.06 -11.58
N ASP A 27 -1.78 -3.94 -12.58
CA ASP A 27 -1.03 -5.18 -12.58
C ASP A 27 0.45 -4.86 -12.86
N ILE A 28 1.29 -5.08 -11.85
CA ILE A 28 2.73 -4.79 -11.90
C ILE A 28 3.55 -6.03 -12.26
N ALA A 29 2.94 -7.21 -12.38
CA ALA A 29 3.65 -8.44 -12.75
C ALA A 29 4.41 -8.30 -14.10
N PRO A 30 3.86 -7.64 -15.14
CA PRO A 30 4.59 -7.41 -16.39
C PRO A 30 5.89 -6.61 -16.19
N ILE A 31 5.91 -5.65 -15.25
CA ILE A 31 7.09 -4.82 -14.96
C ILE A 31 8.21 -5.67 -14.36
N TYR A 32 7.91 -6.50 -13.36
CA TYR A 32 8.92 -7.37 -12.75
C TYR A 32 9.45 -8.44 -13.71
N SER A 33 8.65 -8.81 -14.71
CA SER A 33 9.02 -9.76 -15.76
C SER A 33 9.76 -9.12 -16.94
N SER A 34 9.99 -7.80 -16.93
CA SER A 34 10.69 -7.14 -18.03
C SER A 34 12.18 -7.52 -18.05
N VAL A 35 12.82 -7.35 -19.22
CA VAL A 35 14.25 -7.63 -19.36
C VAL A 35 15.07 -6.64 -18.53
N GLU A 36 14.69 -5.38 -18.55
CA GLU A 36 15.35 -4.28 -17.86
C GLU A 36 15.34 -4.49 -16.34
N VAL A 37 14.19 -4.90 -15.77
CA VAL A 37 14.10 -5.17 -14.32
C VAL A 37 14.92 -6.40 -13.92
N ARG A 38 14.94 -7.45 -14.75
CA ARG A 38 15.84 -8.60 -14.52
C ARG A 38 17.32 -8.21 -14.60
N GLN A 39 17.68 -7.29 -15.49
CA GLN A 39 19.06 -6.78 -15.57
C GLN A 39 19.45 -5.98 -14.33
N ILE A 40 18.53 -5.16 -13.79
CA ILE A 40 18.74 -4.47 -12.50
C ILE A 40 18.95 -5.49 -11.39
N HIS A 41 18.12 -6.53 -11.31
CA HIS A 41 18.28 -7.59 -10.30
C HIS A 41 19.64 -8.29 -10.40
N ALA A 42 20.04 -8.69 -11.61
CA ALA A 42 21.34 -9.32 -11.85
C ALA A 42 22.52 -8.41 -11.46
N TYR A 43 22.41 -7.12 -11.77
CA TYR A 43 23.39 -6.11 -11.38
C TYR A 43 23.50 -5.98 -9.86
N LEU A 44 22.37 -5.84 -9.16
CA LEU A 44 22.34 -5.73 -7.69
C LEU A 44 22.87 -6.99 -7.01
N LEU A 45 22.52 -8.17 -7.53
CA LEU A 45 23.03 -9.45 -7.03
C LEU A 45 24.56 -9.56 -7.21
N LYS A 46 25.08 -9.13 -8.36
CA LYS A 46 26.53 -9.10 -8.61
C LYS A 46 27.25 -8.11 -7.69
N GLN A 47 26.62 -6.97 -7.39
CA GLN A 47 27.23 -5.91 -6.57
C GLN A 47 27.23 -6.24 -5.07
N HIS A 48 26.15 -6.86 -4.56
CA HIS A 48 25.93 -7.01 -3.11
C HIS A 48 25.95 -8.47 -2.63
N GLY A 49 25.81 -9.44 -3.53
CA GLY A 49 25.72 -10.85 -3.21
C GLY A 49 24.31 -11.28 -2.76
N GLU A 50 24.10 -12.60 -2.72
CA GLU A 50 22.80 -13.22 -2.48
C GLU A 50 22.24 -12.94 -1.09
N GLN A 51 23.06 -13.04 -0.04
CA GLN A 51 22.59 -12.82 1.33
C GLN A 51 22.13 -11.38 1.56
N ALA A 52 22.87 -10.39 1.05
CA ALA A 52 22.48 -8.99 1.15
C ALA A 52 21.16 -8.70 0.41
N MET A 53 20.94 -9.37 -0.73
CA MET A 53 19.68 -9.28 -1.48
C MET A 53 18.52 -9.88 -0.68
N LEU A 54 18.68 -11.08 -0.11
CA LEU A 54 17.65 -11.72 0.73
C LEU A 54 17.31 -10.86 1.96
N ASP A 55 18.31 -10.27 2.60
CA ASP A 55 18.09 -9.37 3.73
C ASP A 55 17.34 -8.11 3.31
N ALA A 56 17.68 -7.53 2.15
CA ALA A 56 16.98 -6.38 1.60
C ALA A 56 15.51 -6.69 1.26
N GLU A 57 15.23 -7.85 0.66
CA GLU A 57 13.86 -8.32 0.40
C GLU A 57 13.07 -8.48 1.70
N LYS A 58 13.68 -9.10 2.71
CA LYS A 58 13.05 -9.26 4.03
C LYS A 58 12.77 -7.92 4.71
N GLN A 59 13.67 -6.95 4.59
CA GLN A 59 13.46 -5.59 5.11
C GLN A 59 12.30 -4.90 4.40
N ARG A 60 12.25 -4.98 3.06
CA ARG A 60 11.15 -4.45 2.26
C ARG A 60 9.81 -5.04 2.72
N ASP A 61 9.74 -6.36 2.85
CA ASP A 61 8.49 -7.04 3.20
C ASP A 61 7.99 -6.62 4.59
N ARG A 62 8.89 -6.54 5.59
CA ARG A 62 8.56 -6.02 6.93
C ARG A 62 8.06 -4.57 6.88
N HIS A 63 8.68 -3.74 6.05
CA HIS A 63 8.28 -2.34 5.91
C HIS A 63 6.89 -2.23 5.28
N LEU A 64 6.58 -3.05 4.26
CA LEU A 64 5.25 -3.11 3.65
C LEU A 64 4.18 -3.60 4.63
N ASP A 65 4.51 -4.57 5.49
CA ASP A 65 3.60 -5.01 6.57
C ASP A 65 3.33 -3.88 7.57
N GLU A 66 4.36 -3.11 7.92
CA GLU A 66 4.21 -1.97 8.81
C GLU A 66 3.31 -0.89 8.21
N LEU A 67 3.57 -0.50 6.96
CA LEU A 67 2.73 0.45 6.23
C LEU A 67 1.29 -0.05 6.09
N THR A 68 1.10 -1.36 5.90
CA THR A 68 -0.24 -1.97 5.86
C THR A 68 -0.97 -1.81 7.18
N ARG A 69 -0.30 -2.05 8.31
CA ARG A 69 -0.88 -1.81 9.65
C ARG A 69 -1.20 -0.34 9.86
N GLN A 70 -0.29 0.56 9.49
CA GLN A 70 -0.48 2.01 9.64
C GLN A 70 -1.66 2.52 8.80
N ALA A 71 -1.76 2.10 7.53
CA ALA A 71 -2.86 2.47 6.64
C ALA A 71 -4.22 2.00 7.20
N LYS A 72 -4.29 0.77 7.70
CA LYS A 72 -5.48 0.22 8.35
C LYS A 72 -5.87 1.04 9.58
N ALA A 73 -4.94 1.25 10.51
CA ALA A 73 -5.20 2.01 11.74
C ALA A 73 -5.66 3.45 11.44
N TYR A 74 -5.04 4.10 10.45
CA TYR A 74 -5.44 5.44 10.02
C TYR A 74 -6.87 5.46 9.46
N ALA A 75 -7.21 4.51 8.60
CA ALA A 75 -8.55 4.43 8.02
C ALA A 75 -9.63 4.16 9.08
N GLU A 76 -9.38 3.21 9.98
CA GLU A 76 -10.29 2.88 11.09
C GLU A 76 -10.52 4.09 12.00
N GLY A 77 -9.45 4.80 12.40
CA GLY A 77 -9.57 6.00 13.23
C GLY A 77 -10.38 7.11 12.56
N ARG A 78 -10.23 7.29 11.24
CA ARG A 78 -11.00 8.29 10.49
C ARG A 78 -12.47 7.90 10.33
N LEU A 79 -12.77 6.63 10.06
CA LEU A 79 -14.15 6.15 9.93
C LEU A 79 -14.89 6.15 11.29
N GLY A 80 -14.21 5.77 12.38
CA GLY A 80 -14.78 5.84 13.73
C GLY A 80 -15.09 7.27 14.18
N ASN A 81 -14.22 8.23 13.83
CA ASN A 81 -14.47 9.65 14.09
C ASN A 81 -15.68 10.18 13.32
N VAL A 82 -15.89 9.75 12.07
CA VAL A 82 -17.08 10.11 11.28
C VAL A 82 -18.33 9.55 11.96
N ALA A 83 -18.35 8.27 12.34
CA ALA A 83 -19.50 7.66 13.01
C ALA A 83 -19.87 8.39 14.32
N THR A 84 -18.87 8.76 15.12
CA THR A 84 -19.07 9.49 16.38
C THR A 84 -19.63 10.90 16.15
N LYS A 85 -19.21 11.57 15.08
CA LYS A 85 -19.71 12.90 14.71
C LYS A 85 -21.17 12.84 14.21
N THR A 86 -21.53 11.83 13.43
CA THR A 86 -22.91 11.59 12.99
C THR A 86 -23.84 11.34 14.19
N PHE A 87 -23.40 10.55 15.18
CA PHE A 87 -24.21 10.23 16.37
C PHE A 87 -24.45 11.43 17.30
N ARG A 88 -23.60 12.46 17.26
CA ARG A 88 -23.71 13.66 18.11
C ARG A 88 -24.60 14.77 17.54
N LEU A 89 -25.03 14.64 16.28
CA LEU A 89 -25.79 15.65 15.54
C LEU A 89 -27.29 15.30 15.43
N HIS A 90 -27.71 14.20 16.04
CA HIS A 90 -29.11 13.76 16.19
C HIS A 90 -29.45 13.67 17.68
#